data_AF-A0A7S0HPI7-F1
#
_entry.id   AF-A0A7S0HPI7-F1
#
_cell.length_a   1.000
_cell.length_b   1.000
_cell.length_c   1.000
_cell.angle_alpha   90.00
_cell.angle_beta   90.00
_cell.angle_gamma   90.00
#
_symmetry.space_group_name_H-M   'P 1'
#
loop_
_entity.id
_entity.type
_entity.pdbx_description
1 polymer ?
#
loop_
_entity_poly.entity_id
_entity_poly.type
_entity_poly.pdbx_seq_one_letter_code
_entity_poly.pdbx_strand_id
1 'polypeptide(L)'
;MLSTLLKRFDDLSDRITKMEEKQAADKKMMEDEKERLTKIAMESGRQAEVELQARKTLEEELRASRAEAEALRKRLEMETSEQNRRQLERQEMILRNNENDLVARKTEDLLTADLALAREIANMRNEDMIGNSKIAEAEKRLREVQSASFALRKSWKGVGMRIEEHFPFSVLYIQALLSADDGRVRTDLVKLGDSLCAVNEVETRHLSLNEVKELIIGPQGTSVTLTMQCCQTRKRYRIRVKRHFDMDEAELPLSVRVVVGGGVTDPIGNFGSIFQSATMGLQQGLNSVVRQ
;
A
#
# COMPACT_ATOMS: atom_id res chain seq x y z
N MET A 1 -102.30 56.90 69.28
CA MET A 1 -101.86 57.01 67.87
C MET A 1 -100.37 57.31 67.72
N LEU A 2 -99.77 58.21 68.52
CA LEU A 2 -98.33 58.50 68.44
C LEU A 2 -97.40 57.32 68.81
N SER A 3 -97.70 56.53 69.85
CA SER A 3 -96.80 55.42 70.24
C SER A 3 -96.79 54.25 69.23
N THR A 4 -97.87 54.06 68.47
CA THR A 4 -97.94 53.07 67.39
C THR A 4 -97.13 53.47 66.16
N LEU A 5 -97.00 54.77 65.90
CA LEU A 5 -96.16 55.31 64.83
C LEU A 5 -94.67 55.22 65.17
N LEU A 6 -94.29 55.54 66.42
CA LEU A 6 -92.91 55.39 66.90
C LEU A 6 -92.42 53.94 66.82
N LYS A 7 -93.21 52.96 67.30
CA LYS A 7 -92.85 51.53 67.16
C LYS A 7 -92.67 51.07 65.72
N ARG A 8 -93.49 51.57 64.79
CA ARG A 8 -93.35 51.26 63.36
C ARG A 8 -92.11 51.90 62.76
N PHE A 9 -91.69 53.07 63.24
CA PHE A 9 -90.48 53.74 62.81
C PHE A 9 -89.23 53.01 63.30
N ASP A 10 -89.22 52.56 64.56
CA ASP A 10 -88.15 51.74 65.13
C ASP A 10 -88.00 50.40 64.36
N ASP A 11 -89.12 49.70 64.07
CA ASP A 11 -89.12 48.47 63.26
C ASP A 11 -88.62 48.70 61.82
N LEU A 12 -88.93 49.85 61.22
CA LEU A 12 -88.46 50.21 59.87
C LEU A 12 -86.98 50.55 59.88
N SER A 13 -86.51 51.27 60.91
CA SER A 13 -85.11 51.58 61.12
C SER A 13 -84.31 50.30 61.26
N ASP A 14 -84.73 49.37 62.13
CA ASP A 14 -84.07 48.06 62.32
C ASP A 14 -84.02 47.23 61.03
N ARG A 15 -85.08 47.29 60.21
CA ARG A 15 -85.10 46.61 58.91
C ARG A 15 -84.13 47.23 57.91
N ILE A 16 -84.01 48.55 57.90
CA ILE A 16 -83.04 49.25 57.05
C ILE A 16 -81.62 48.87 57.48
N THR A 17 -81.31 48.90 58.79
CA THR A 17 -79.99 48.50 59.30
C THR A 17 -79.66 47.06 58.93
N LYS A 18 -80.61 46.12 59.09
CA LYS A 18 -80.42 44.71 58.70
C LYS A 18 -80.24 44.54 57.19
N MET A 19 -80.92 45.34 56.37
CA MET A 19 -80.71 45.31 54.92
C MET A 19 -79.34 45.86 54.55
N GLU A 20 -78.88 46.94 55.19
CA GLU A 20 -77.55 47.51 54.97
C GLU A 20 -76.44 46.56 55.43
N GLU A 21 -76.59 45.92 56.59
CA GLU A 21 -75.68 44.87 57.08
C GLU A 21 -75.63 43.69 56.13
N LYS A 22 -76.78 43.23 55.62
CA LYS A 22 -76.84 42.16 54.62
C LYS A 22 -76.17 42.57 53.31
N GLN A 23 -76.43 43.79 52.82
CA GLN A 23 -75.79 44.31 51.61
C GLN A 23 -74.27 44.44 51.78
N ALA A 24 -73.81 44.88 52.96
CA ALA A 24 -72.39 44.95 53.28
C ALA A 24 -71.75 43.55 53.36
N ALA A 25 -72.46 42.57 53.95
CA ALA A 25 -72.01 41.19 54.01
C ALA A 25 -71.94 40.54 52.62
N ASP A 26 -72.97 40.73 51.79
CA ASP A 26 -73.01 40.22 50.41
C ASP A 26 -71.90 40.88 49.56
N LYS A 27 -71.68 42.19 49.70
CA LYS A 27 -70.57 42.89 49.03
C LYS A 27 -69.22 42.34 49.45
N LYS A 28 -69.00 42.14 50.75
CA LYS A 28 -67.76 41.56 51.28
C LYS A 28 -67.55 40.14 50.77
N MET A 29 -68.60 39.32 50.76
CA MET A 29 -68.54 37.95 50.22
C MET A 29 -68.17 37.92 48.74
N MET A 30 -68.77 38.80 47.94
CA MET A 30 -68.45 38.93 46.51
C MET A 30 -67.01 39.41 46.27
N GLU A 31 -66.50 40.28 47.13
CA GLU A 31 -65.12 40.79 47.04
C GLU A 31 -64.10 39.70 47.43
N ASP A 32 -64.37 38.94 48.50
CA ASP A 32 -63.58 37.77 48.90
C ASP A 32 -63.61 36.67 47.82
N GLU A 33 -64.76 36.42 47.19
CA GLU A 33 -64.89 35.44 46.09
C GLU A 33 -64.12 35.89 44.85
N LYS A 34 -64.18 37.17 44.49
CA LYS A 34 -63.38 37.75 43.42
C LYS A 34 -61.89 37.58 43.67
N GLU A 35 -61.43 37.85 44.90
CA GLU A 35 -60.02 37.67 45.29
C GLU A 35 -59.60 36.19 45.17
N ARG A 36 -60.43 35.26 45.66
CA ARG A 36 -60.19 33.80 45.52
C ARG A 36 -60.08 33.38 44.06
N LEU A 37 -61.00 33.81 43.19
CA LEU A 37 -60.98 33.49 41.77
C LEU A 37 -59.74 34.06 41.07
N THR A 38 -59.34 35.30 41.41
CA THR A 38 -58.10 35.87 40.86
C THR A 38 -56.87 35.08 41.30
N LYS A 39 -56.81 34.59 42.54
CA LYS A 39 -55.71 33.76 43.03
C LYS A 39 -55.64 32.43 42.28
N ILE A 40 -56.77 31.75 42.10
CA ILE A 40 -56.85 30.49 41.33
C ILE A 40 -56.41 30.71 39.89
N ALA A 41 -56.85 31.81 39.25
CA ALA A 41 -56.44 32.13 37.88
C ALA A 41 -54.93 32.38 37.76
N MET A 42 -54.32 33.08 38.72
CA MET A 42 -52.86 33.29 38.75
C MET A 42 -52.09 31.99 38.99
N GLU A 43 -52.56 31.12 39.88
CA GLU A 43 -51.94 29.82 40.16
C GLU A 43 -52.04 28.87 38.96
N SER A 44 -53.20 28.83 38.30
CA SER A 44 -53.40 28.07 37.05
C SER A 44 -52.51 28.58 35.92
N GLY A 45 -52.37 29.91 35.78
CA GLY A 45 -51.45 30.50 34.80
C GLY A 45 -50.00 30.11 35.05
N ARG A 46 -49.54 30.15 36.31
CA ARG A 46 -48.18 29.71 36.69
C ARG A 46 -47.96 28.21 36.42
N GLN A 47 -48.94 27.35 36.72
CA GLN A 47 -48.84 25.93 36.42
C GLN A 47 -48.73 25.67 34.91
N ALA A 48 -49.53 26.37 34.09
CA ALA A 48 -49.47 26.26 32.64
C ALA A 48 -48.11 26.73 32.07
N GLU A 49 -47.51 27.78 32.63
CA GLU A 49 -46.16 28.23 32.25
C GLU A 49 -45.08 27.19 32.58
N VAL A 50 -45.15 26.58 33.77
CA VAL A 50 -44.22 25.51 34.18
C VAL A 50 -44.35 24.28 33.28
N GLU A 51 -45.57 23.86 32.97
CA GLU A 51 -45.80 22.75 32.04
C GLU A 51 -45.29 23.06 30.63
N LEU A 52 -45.49 24.29 30.15
CA LEU A 52 -44.98 24.72 28.85
C LEU A 52 -43.45 24.71 28.82
N GLN A 53 -42.79 25.17 29.89
CA GLN A 53 -41.33 25.09 30.00
C GLN A 53 -40.83 23.64 30.02
N ALA A 54 -41.47 22.77 30.80
CA ALA A 54 -41.12 21.35 30.87
C ALA A 54 -41.29 20.63 29.52
N ARG A 55 -42.32 20.99 28.73
CA ARG A 55 -42.49 20.46 27.37
C ARG A 55 -41.39 20.92 26.42
N LYS A 56 -40.99 22.20 26.50
CA LYS A 56 -39.90 22.74 25.67
C LYS A 56 -38.56 22.05 25.97
N THR A 57 -38.23 21.86 27.25
CA THR A 57 -36.99 21.16 27.62
C THR A 57 -37.00 19.71 27.15
N LEU A 58 -38.14 19.02 27.29
CA LEU A 58 -38.27 17.63 26.82
C LEU A 58 -38.20 17.52 25.28
N GLU A 59 -38.75 18.48 24.53
CA GLU A 59 -38.60 18.54 23.07
C GLU A 59 -37.16 18.79 22.64
N GLU A 60 -36.42 19.64 23.35
CA GLU A 60 -35.00 19.90 23.09
C GLU A 60 -34.14 18.66 23.36
N GLU A 61 -34.37 17.98 24.49
CA GLU A 61 -33.69 16.72 24.82
C GLU A 61 -33.98 15.63 23.78
N LEU A 62 -35.23 15.52 23.32
CA LEU A 62 -35.62 14.53 22.31
C LEU A 62 -35.03 14.85 20.94
N ARG A 63 -34.90 16.13 20.57
CA ARG A 63 -34.17 16.56 19.37
C ARG A 63 -32.68 16.24 19.47
N ALA A 64 -32.05 16.53 20.61
CA ALA A 64 -30.64 16.21 20.84
C ALA A 64 -30.39 14.69 20.75
N SER A 65 -31.22 13.88 21.41
CA SER A 65 -31.12 12.42 21.37
C SER A 65 -31.30 11.86 19.95
N ARG A 66 -32.22 12.40 19.15
CA ARG A 66 -32.39 12.00 17.74
C ARG A 66 -31.18 12.36 16.89
N ALA A 67 -30.59 13.54 17.09
CA ALA A 67 -29.39 13.97 16.37
C ALA A 67 -28.19 13.07 16.70
N GLU A 68 -28.01 12.71 17.98
CA GLU A 68 -26.97 11.76 18.40
C GLU A 68 -27.17 10.37 17.79
N ALA A 69 -28.41 9.86 17.80
CA ALA A 69 -28.74 8.57 17.19
C ALA A 69 -28.48 8.56 15.68
N GLU A 70 -28.79 9.65 14.96
CA GLU A 70 -28.49 9.78 13.54
C GLU A 70 -26.97 9.86 13.28
N ALA A 71 -26.23 10.60 14.09
CA ALA A 71 -24.77 10.68 14.00
C ALA A 71 -24.12 9.30 14.21
N LEU A 72 -24.58 8.52 15.18
CA LEU A 72 -24.11 7.15 15.41
C LEU A 72 -24.43 6.22 14.24
N ARG A 73 -25.62 6.32 13.64
CA ARG A 73 -25.98 5.56 12.44
C ARG A 73 -25.05 5.88 11.27
N LYS A 74 -24.80 7.16 10.99
CA LYS A 74 -23.86 7.58 9.93
C LYS A 74 -22.44 7.08 10.18
N ARG A 75 -21.99 7.09 11.44
CA ARG A 75 -20.67 6.57 11.81
C ARG A 75 -20.55 5.06 11.56
N LEU A 76 -21.55 4.29 11.95
CA LEU A 76 -21.59 2.84 11.69
C LEU A 76 -21.66 2.51 10.19
N GLU A 77 -22.42 3.29 9.42
CA GLU A 77 -22.48 3.14 7.96
C GLU A 77 -21.13 3.42 7.30
N MET A 78 -20.42 4.48 7.71
CA MET A 78 -19.07 4.75 7.22
C MET A 78 -18.09 3.64 7.61
N GLU A 79 -18.12 3.17 8.86
CA GLU A 79 -17.22 2.11 9.33
C GLU A 79 -17.44 0.79 8.59
N THR A 80 -18.70 0.39 8.38
CA THR A 80 -19.05 -0.80 7.60
C THR A 80 -18.64 -0.66 6.13
N SER A 81 -18.83 0.52 5.53
CA SER A 81 -18.36 0.78 4.15
C SER A 81 -16.83 0.69 4.02
N GLU A 82 -16.09 1.17 5.01
CA GLU A 82 -14.62 1.06 5.03
C GLU A 82 -14.16 -0.38 5.23
N GLN A 83 -14.82 -1.14 6.11
CA GLN A 83 -14.51 -2.56 6.30
C GLN A 83 -14.74 -3.34 5.01
N ASN A 84 -15.87 -3.10 4.32
CA ASN A 84 -16.16 -3.72 3.03
C ASN A 84 -15.12 -3.36 1.97
N ARG A 85 -14.72 -2.08 1.88
CA ARG A 85 -13.64 -1.65 0.98
C ARG A 85 -12.32 -2.39 1.27
N ARG A 86 -11.92 -2.48 2.55
CA ARG A 86 -10.69 -3.19 2.95
C ARG A 86 -10.77 -4.68 2.66
N GLN A 87 -11.95 -5.30 2.78
CA GLN A 87 -12.14 -6.71 2.43
C GLN A 87 -12.01 -6.92 0.91
N LEU A 88 -12.59 -6.04 0.10
CA LEU A 88 -12.47 -6.09 -1.36
C LEU A 88 -11.00 -5.94 -1.81
N GLU A 89 -10.29 -4.95 -1.28
CA GLU A 89 -8.86 -4.74 -1.57
C GLU A 89 -8.00 -5.97 -1.21
N ARG A 90 -8.32 -6.66 -0.11
CA ARG A 90 -7.64 -7.92 0.27
C ARG A 90 -7.94 -9.04 -0.72
N GLN A 91 -9.19 -9.19 -1.17
CA GLN A 91 -9.55 -10.20 -2.16
C GLN A 91 -8.86 -9.95 -3.50
N GLU A 92 -8.84 -8.70 -3.97
CA GLU A 92 -8.12 -8.32 -5.20
C GLU A 92 -6.62 -8.59 -5.09
N MET A 93 -6.01 -8.29 -3.94
CA MET A 93 -4.60 -8.59 -3.69
C MET A 93 -4.31 -10.10 -3.76
N ILE A 94 -5.18 -10.94 -3.18
CA ILE A 94 -5.05 -12.39 -3.23
C ILE A 94 -5.16 -12.89 -4.68
N LEU A 95 -6.13 -12.40 -5.45
CA LEU A 95 -6.29 -12.78 -6.85
C LEU A 95 -5.06 -12.41 -7.69
N ARG A 96 -4.54 -11.19 -7.54
CA ARG A 96 -3.31 -10.75 -8.22
C ARG A 96 -2.10 -11.60 -7.83
N ASN A 97 -1.97 -11.98 -6.56
CA ASN A 97 -0.88 -12.86 -6.13
C ASN A 97 -1.01 -14.26 -6.75
N ASN A 98 -2.21 -14.83 -6.77
CA ASN A 98 -2.46 -16.14 -7.40
C ASN A 98 -2.17 -16.12 -8.91
N GLU A 99 -2.53 -15.04 -9.61
CA GLU A 99 -2.20 -14.86 -11.03
C GLU A 99 -0.69 -14.80 -11.25
N ASN A 100 0.04 -14.04 -10.44
CA ASN A 100 1.50 -13.97 -10.51
C ASN A 100 2.16 -15.32 -10.23
N ASP A 101 1.66 -16.08 -9.26
CA ASP A 101 2.16 -17.42 -8.94
C ASP A 101 1.90 -18.40 -10.09
N LEU A 102 0.74 -18.31 -10.76
CA LEU A 102 0.42 -19.11 -11.93
C LEU A 102 1.33 -18.78 -13.10
N VAL A 103 1.60 -17.49 -13.35
CA VAL A 103 2.55 -17.04 -14.37
C VAL A 103 3.96 -17.57 -14.05
N ALA A 104 4.39 -17.48 -12.80
CA ALA A 104 5.70 -17.98 -12.37
C ALA A 104 5.84 -19.49 -12.62
N ARG A 105 4.83 -20.31 -12.27
CA ARG A 105 4.84 -21.75 -12.55
C ARG A 105 4.91 -22.05 -14.05
N LYS A 106 4.09 -21.36 -14.86
CA LYS A 106 4.13 -21.52 -16.32
C LYS A 106 5.49 -21.14 -16.91
N THR A 107 6.15 -20.12 -16.38
CA THR A 107 7.49 -19.75 -16.84
C THR A 107 8.53 -20.81 -16.48
N GLU A 108 8.43 -21.44 -15.31
CA GLU A 108 9.32 -22.52 -14.89
C GLU A 108 9.12 -23.79 -15.75
N ASP A 109 7.87 -24.15 -16.03
CA ASP A 109 7.52 -25.27 -16.92
C ASP A 109 8.07 -25.06 -18.34
N LEU A 110 8.01 -23.83 -18.86
CA LEU A 110 8.55 -23.51 -20.18
C LEU A 110 10.09 -23.55 -20.22
N LEU A 111 10.77 -23.05 -19.18
CA LEU A 111 12.23 -23.09 -19.08
C LEU A 111 12.74 -24.55 -18.96
N THR A 112 12.04 -25.39 -18.21
CA THR A 112 12.38 -26.81 -18.10
C THR A 112 12.17 -27.56 -19.41
N ALA A 113 11.09 -27.24 -20.15
CA ALA A 113 10.86 -27.77 -21.49
C ALA A 113 11.95 -27.33 -22.50
N ASP A 114 12.38 -26.07 -22.46
CA ASP A 114 13.46 -25.54 -23.32
C ASP A 114 14.78 -26.29 -23.08
N LEU A 115 15.16 -26.50 -21.81
CA LEU A 115 16.36 -27.26 -21.43
C LEU A 115 16.26 -28.74 -21.85
N ALA A 116 15.08 -29.36 -21.75
CA ALA A 116 14.89 -30.74 -22.17
C ALA A 116 15.05 -30.91 -23.69
N LEU A 117 14.44 -30.02 -24.49
CA LEU A 117 14.57 -30.01 -25.95
C LEU A 117 16.01 -29.74 -26.39
N ALA A 118 16.71 -28.80 -25.74
CA ALA A 118 18.12 -28.53 -26.03
C ALA A 118 19.01 -29.76 -25.80
N ARG A 119 18.75 -30.53 -24.72
CA ARG A 119 19.44 -31.80 -24.46
C ARG A 119 19.11 -32.88 -25.48
N GLU A 120 17.84 -32.98 -25.89
CA GLU A 120 17.41 -33.93 -26.93
C GLU A 120 18.13 -33.66 -28.27
N ILE A 121 18.21 -32.38 -28.68
CA ILE A 121 18.95 -31.97 -29.89
C ILE A 121 20.43 -32.32 -29.77
N ALA A 122 21.05 -32.06 -28.62
CA ALA A 122 22.45 -32.38 -28.39
C ALA A 122 22.72 -33.89 -28.49
N ASN A 123 21.83 -34.72 -27.93
CA ASN A 123 21.93 -36.17 -28.02
C ASN A 123 21.74 -36.66 -29.46
N MET A 124 20.73 -36.15 -30.19
CA MET A 124 20.50 -36.53 -31.59
C MET A 124 21.65 -36.14 -32.51
N ARG A 125 22.37 -35.04 -32.23
CA ARG A 125 23.55 -34.63 -33.00
C ARG A 125 24.76 -35.52 -32.78
N ASN A 126 24.88 -36.17 -31.62
CA ASN A 126 25.95 -37.12 -31.33
C ASN A 126 25.68 -38.51 -31.92
N GLU A 127 24.41 -38.83 -32.18
CA GLU A 127 24.01 -40.06 -32.86
C GLU A 127 23.97 -39.83 -34.39
N ASP A 128 25.13 -39.96 -35.05
CA ASP A 128 25.40 -39.74 -36.50
C ASP A 128 24.46 -40.48 -37.50
N MET A 129 23.46 -41.21 -37.01
CA MET A 129 22.53 -42.06 -37.76
C MET A 129 21.10 -41.52 -37.82
N ILE A 130 20.79 -40.42 -37.12
CA ILE A 130 19.44 -39.85 -37.11
C ILE A 130 19.28 -38.87 -38.28
N GLY A 131 18.43 -39.24 -39.24
CA GLY A 131 18.19 -38.45 -40.45
C GLY A 131 17.81 -36.99 -40.17
N ASN A 132 18.38 -36.07 -40.96
CA ASN A 132 18.24 -34.60 -40.89
C ASN A 132 16.81 -34.07 -40.64
N SER A 133 15.78 -34.85 -40.98
CA SER A 133 14.36 -34.54 -40.72
C SER A 133 14.02 -34.39 -39.23
N LYS A 134 14.49 -35.30 -38.36
CA LYS A 134 14.20 -35.24 -36.91
C LYS A 134 14.92 -34.09 -36.21
N ILE A 135 16.15 -33.81 -36.64
CA ILE A 135 16.92 -32.66 -36.15
C ILE A 135 16.22 -31.35 -36.55
N ALA A 136 15.76 -31.24 -37.81
CA ALA A 136 15.03 -30.07 -38.27
C ALA A 136 13.70 -29.84 -37.51
N GLU A 137 12.98 -30.92 -37.17
CA GLU A 137 11.75 -30.81 -36.37
C GLU A 137 12.04 -30.34 -34.94
N ALA A 138 13.07 -30.87 -34.29
CA ALA A 138 13.45 -30.44 -32.95
C ALA A 138 13.98 -28.99 -32.93
N GLU A 139 14.75 -28.58 -33.94
CA GLU A 139 15.17 -27.18 -34.09
C GLU A 139 13.98 -26.23 -34.29
N LYS A 140 12.94 -26.66 -35.02
CA LYS A 140 11.69 -25.89 -35.14
C LYS A 140 10.99 -25.73 -33.79
N ARG A 141 10.85 -26.81 -33.01
CA ARG A 141 10.28 -26.76 -31.66
C ARG A 141 11.08 -25.86 -30.73
N LEU A 142 12.41 -25.92 -30.80
CA LEU A 142 13.29 -25.03 -30.05
C LEU A 142 13.04 -23.56 -30.39
N ARG A 143 12.90 -23.21 -31.68
CA ARG A 143 12.57 -21.83 -32.08
C ARG A 143 11.20 -21.40 -31.57
N GLU A 144 10.20 -22.29 -31.57
CA GLU A 144 8.87 -21.99 -31.04
C GLU A 144 8.95 -21.72 -29.52
N VAL A 145 9.65 -22.56 -28.76
CA VAL A 145 9.86 -22.38 -27.31
C VAL A 145 10.69 -21.13 -27.00
N GLN A 146 11.72 -20.83 -27.80
CA GLN A 146 12.51 -19.61 -27.68
C GLN A 146 11.68 -18.37 -27.98
N SER A 147 10.80 -18.41 -28.98
CA SER A 147 9.90 -17.30 -29.30
C SER A 147 8.87 -17.06 -28.18
N ALA A 148 8.33 -18.12 -27.59
CA ALA A 148 7.43 -18.05 -26.44
C ALA A 148 8.15 -17.52 -25.19
N SER A 149 9.36 -18.00 -24.93
CA SER A 149 10.22 -17.53 -23.84
C SER A 149 10.62 -16.07 -24.02
N PHE A 150 10.91 -15.65 -25.25
CA PHE A 150 11.21 -14.25 -25.58
C PHE A 150 10.00 -13.34 -25.35
N ALA A 151 8.81 -13.77 -25.77
CA ALA A 151 7.56 -13.06 -25.49
C ALA A 151 7.31 -12.91 -23.98
N LEU A 152 7.65 -13.93 -23.19
CA LEU A 152 7.57 -13.88 -21.73
C LEU A 152 8.62 -12.94 -21.12
N ARG A 153 9.86 -12.97 -21.63
CA ARG A 153 10.94 -12.07 -21.21
C ARG A 153 10.65 -10.60 -21.50
N LYS A 154 9.78 -10.29 -22.47
CA LYS A 154 9.29 -8.92 -22.69
C LYS A 154 8.55 -8.33 -21.47
N SER A 155 8.01 -9.19 -20.60
CA SER A 155 7.39 -8.77 -19.33
C SER A 155 8.35 -8.82 -18.14
N TRP A 156 9.61 -9.20 -18.35
CA TRP A 156 10.58 -9.23 -17.28
C TRP A 156 11.05 -7.82 -16.94
N LYS A 157 11.18 -7.57 -15.64
CA LYS A 157 11.55 -6.28 -15.08
C LYS A 157 12.73 -6.47 -14.13
N GLY A 158 13.56 -5.44 -14.05
CA GLY A 158 14.64 -5.33 -13.08
C GLY A 158 14.18 -4.66 -11.78
N VAL A 159 15.15 -4.42 -10.90
CA VAL A 159 14.94 -3.83 -9.56
C VAL A 159 15.24 -2.32 -9.53
N GLY A 160 15.65 -1.73 -10.66
CA GLY A 160 16.01 -0.30 -10.72
C GLY A 160 17.31 0.01 -9.99
N MET A 161 18.30 -0.89 -10.09
CA MET A 161 19.59 -0.73 -9.43
C MET A 161 20.70 -0.96 -10.44
N ARG A 162 21.67 -0.04 -10.47
CA ARG A 162 22.89 -0.19 -11.25
C ARG A 162 23.97 -0.79 -10.37
N ILE A 163 24.47 -1.95 -10.79
CA ILE A 163 25.50 -2.72 -10.10
C ILE A 163 26.77 -2.65 -10.93
N GLU A 164 27.89 -2.34 -10.28
CA GLU A 164 29.22 -2.30 -10.87
C GLU A 164 30.14 -3.32 -10.20
N GLU A 165 30.97 -3.96 -11.01
CA GLU A 165 32.00 -4.89 -10.53
C GLU A 165 33.34 -4.15 -10.43
N HIS A 166 33.98 -4.21 -9.26
CA HIS A 166 35.24 -3.50 -9.00
C HIS A 166 36.45 -4.43 -8.92
N PHE A 167 37.23 -4.52 -9.99
CA PHE A 167 38.50 -5.26 -10.03
C PHE A 167 39.51 -4.79 -8.94
N PRO A 168 40.33 -5.66 -8.31
CA PRO A 168 40.65 -7.06 -8.64
C PRO A 168 39.75 -8.12 -7.97
N PHE A 169 38.76 -7.71 -7.19
CA PHE A 169 37.88 -8.64 -6.47
C PHE A 169 36.47 -8.57 -7.09
N SER A 170 35.78 -9.70 -7.32
CA SER A 170 34.38 -9.70 -7.81
C SER A 170 33.39 -9.24 -6.73
N VAL A 171 33.61 -8.04 -6.19
CA VAL A 171 32.71 -7.37 -5.26
C VAL A 171 31.81 -6.46 -6.08
N LEU A 172 30.52 -6.71 -5.98
CA LEU A 172 29.48 -5.99 -6.67
C LEU A 172 28.97 -4.86 -5.80
N TYR A 173 29.09 -3.62 -6.28
CA TYR A 173 28.70 -2.42 -5.56
C TYR A 173 27.48 -1.76 -6.21
N ILE A 174 26.63 -1.15 -5.40
CA ILE A 174 25.56 -0.30 -5.92
C ILE A 174 26.15 1.03 -6.35
N GLN A 175 26.09 1.29 -7.65
CA GLN A 175 26.56 2.54 -8.25
C GLN A 175 25.45 3.58 -8.36
N ALA A 176 24.23 3.16 -8.69
CA ALA A 176 23.09 4.05 -8.81
C ALA A 176 21.78 3.33 -8.44
N LEU A 177 20.83 4.10 -7.94
CA LEU A 177 19.44 3.69 -7.77
C LEU A 177 18.62 4.43 -8.82
N LEU A 178 18.07 3.69 -9.77
CA LEU A 178 17.23 4.24 -10.83
C LEU A 178 15.86 4.52 -10.23
N SER A 179 15.50 5.80 -10.19
CA SER A 179 14.17 6.21 -9.77
C SER A 179 13.24 6.04 -10.98
N ALA A 180 12.35 5.05 -10.91
CA ALA A 180 11.31 4.82 -11.92
C ALA A 180 10.20 5.87 -11.78
N ASP A 181 10.48 7.16 -11.99
CA ASP A 181 9.51 8.27 -12.08
C ASP A 181 8.47 8.48 -10.94
N ASP A 182 8.41 7.61 -9.93
CA ASP A 182 7.39 7.58 -8.87
C ASP A 182 7.96 7.90 -7.47
N GLY A 183 9.25 8.24 -7.38
CA GLY A 183 9.87 8.75 -6.14
C GLY A 183 9.82 7.80 -4.93
N ARG A 184 9.68 6.48 -5.13
CA ARG A 184 9.49 5.50 -4.04
C ARG A 184 10.49 4.34 -4.01
N VAL A 185 11.64 4.44 -4.67
CA VAL A 185 12.78 3.65 -4.19
C VAL A 185 13.16 4.26 -2.84
N ARG A 186 12.98 3.50 -1.76
CA ARG A 186 13.38 3.88 -0.41
C ARG A 186 14.90 3.99 -0.34
N THR A 187 15.42 5.14 -0.75
CA THR A 187 16.85 5.50 -0.75
C THR A 187 17.43 5.56 0.66
N ASP A 188 16.60 5.48 1.70
CA ASP A 188 17.00 5.46 3.10
C ASP A 188 17.61 4.12 3.55
N LEU A 189 17.21 3.00 2.93
CA LEU A 189 17.67 1.67 3.32
C LEU A 189 18.92 1.20 2.59
N VAL A 190 19.15 1.73 1.38
CA VAL A 190 20.22 1.29 0.49
C VAL A 190 21.02 2.50 0.08
N LYS A 191 22.31 2.51 0.42
CA LYS A 191 23.22 3.59 0.07
C LYS A 191 24.09 3.20 -1.11
N LEU A 192 24.51 4.21 -1.86
CA LEU A 192 25.53 4.03 -2.89
C LEU A 192 26.83 3.52 -2.25
N GLY A 193 27.49 2.60 -2.93
CA GLY A 193 28.69 1.91 -2.45
C GLY A 193 28.41 0.76 -1.50
N ASP A 194 27.16 0.46 -1.12
CA ASP A 194 26.85 -0.78 -0.42
C ASP A 194 27.13 -1.99 -1.33
N SER A 195 27.66 -3.07 -0.77
CA SER A 195 28.03 -4.26 -1.55
C SER A 195 26.92 -5.31 -1.53
N LEU A 196 26.61 -5.84 -2.71
CA LEU A 196 25.67 -6.95 -2.87
C LEU A 196 26.39 -8.26 -2.53
N CYS A 197 25.91 -8.93 -1.48
CA CYS A 197 26.51 -10.17 -0.96
C CYS A 197 25.77 -11.43 -1.41
N ALA A 198 24.45 -11.37 -1.54
CA ALA A 198 23.64 -12.49 -2.03
C ALA A 198 22.36 -12.00 -2.70
N VAL A 199 21.89 -12.75 -3.70
CA VAL A 199 20.58 -12.60 -4.33
C VAL A 199 19.75 -13.83 -3.97
N ASN A 200 18.65 -13.61 -3.26
CA ASN A 200 17.88 -14.60 -2.51
C ASN A 200 18.77 -15.34 -1.51
N GLU A 201 19.13 -16.58 -1.83
CA GLU A 201 19.98 -17.46 -1.02
C GLU A 201 21.32 -17.79 -1.73
N VAL A 202 21.54 -17.21 -2.92
CA VAL A 202 22.74 -17.45 -3.72
C VAL A 202 23.77 -16.35 -3.44
N GLU A 203 24.94 -16.74 -2.93
CA GLU A 203 26.05 -15.80 -2.70
C GLU A 203 26.64 -15.28 -4.03
N THR A 204 26.90 -13.98 -4.10
CA THR A 204 27.38 -13.32 -5.32
C THR A 204 28.90 -13.30 -5.47
N ARG A 205 29.66 -13.71 -4.44
CA ARG A 205 31.14 -13.59 -4.41
C ARG A 205 31.84 -14.28 -5.58
N HIS A 206 31.24 -15.33 -6.12
CA HIS A 206 31.81 -16.16 -7.18
C HIS A 206 31.08 -16.02 -8.51
N LEU A 207 30.11 -15.10 -8.58
CA LEU A 207 29.28 -14.90 -9.75
C LEU A 207 29.78 -13.70 -10.54
N SER A 208 29.81 -13.85 -11.85
CA SER A 208 29.99 -12.74 -12.78
C SER A 208 28.80 -11.78 -12.71
N LEU A 209 29.01 -10.54 -13.14
CA LEU A 209 27.93 -9.55 -13.23
C LEU A 209 26.74 -10.04 -14.07
N ASN A 210 26.97 -10.85 -15.11
CA ASN A 210 25.91 -11.40 -15.96
C ASN A 210 25.05 -12.44 -15.23
N GLU A 211 25.68 -13.36 -14.50
CA GLU A 211 24.96 -14.35 -13.69
C GLU A 211 24.13 -13.67 -12.59
N VAL A 212 24.68 -12.62 -11.96
CA VAL A 212 23.92 -11.84 -10.96
C VAL A 212 22.74 -11.09 -11.59
N LYS A 213 22.89 -10.57 -12.81
CA LYS A 213 21.76 -9.94 -13.53
C LYS A 213 20.64 -10.95 -13.78
N GLU A 214 20.96 -12.17 -14.20
CA GLU A 214 19.96 -13.21 -14.43
C GLU A 214 19.18 -13.58 -13.16
N LEU A 215 19.81 -13.50 -11.97
CA LEU A 215 19.13 -13.72 -10.69
C LEU A 215 18.21 -12.55 -10.27
N ILE A 216 18.57 -11.32 -10.66
CA ILE A 216 17.85 -10.10 -10.28
C ILE A 216 16.66 -9.86 -11.21
N ILE A 217 16.80 -10.13 -12.51
CA ILE A 217 15.75 -9.96 -13.50
C ILE A 217 14.72 -11.09 -13.35
N GLY A 218 13.45 -10.79 -13.60
CA GLY A 218 12.38 -11.78 -13.55
C GLY A 218 11.02 -11.17 -13.85
N PRO A 219 9.93 -11.94 -13.73
CA PRO A 219 8.59 -11.47 -14.09
C PRO A 219 8.18 -10.21 -13.31
N GLN A 220 7.48 -9.29 -13.98
CA GLN A 220 6.97 -8.06 -13.37
C GLN A 220 6.16 -8.34 -12.09
N GLY A 221 6.34 -7.51 -11.06
CA GLY A 221 5.58 -7.58 -9.81
C GLY A 221 6.09 -8.64 -8.81
N THR A 222 6.90 -9.61 -9.25
CA THR A 222 7.57 -10.55 -8.36
C THR A 222 8.62 -9.84 -7.51
N SER A 223 8.99 -10.45 -6.37
CA SER A 223 9.99 -9.87 -5.47
C SER A 223 11.28 -10.67 -5.46
N VAL A 224 12.40 -9.99 -5.29
CA VAL A 224 13.72 -10.57 -5.04
C VAL A 224 14.22 -10.12 -3.68
N THR A 225 14.89 -11.01 -2.97
CA THR A 225 15.53 -10.69 -1.70
C THR A 225 16.99 -10.38 -1.95
N LEU A 226 17.49 -9.24 -1.50
CA LEU A 226 18.90 -8.87 -1.65
C LEU A 226 19.53 -8.84 -0.26
N THR A 227 20.63 -9.56 -0.10
CA THR A 227 21.49 -9.45 1.09
C THR A 227 22.64 -8.52 0.77
N MET A 228 22.75 -7.47 1.55
CA MET A 228 23.62 -6.34 1.31
C MET A 228 24.54 -6.12 2.50
N GLN A 229 25.68 -5.47 2.27
CA GLN A 229 26.56 -5.03 3.34
C GLN A 229 26.79 -3.53 3.22
N CYS A 230 26.51 -2.82 4.31
CA CYS A 230 26.67 -1.37 4.35
C CYS A 230 28.15 -0.99 4.24
N CYS A 231 28.49 -0.06 3.36
CA CYS A 231 29.87 0.37 3.13
C CYS A 231 30.50 1.06 4.37
N GLN A 232 29.69 1.83 5.10
CA GLN A 232 30.12 2.59 6.28
C GLN A 232 30.25 1.73 7.53
N THR A 233 29.22 0.92 7.81
CA THR A 233 29.12 0.18 9.08
C THR A 233 29.59 -1.26 8.99
N ARG A 234 29.78 -1.79 7.77
CA ARG A 234 30.07 -3.20 7.46
C ARG A 234 29.02 -4.20 7.97
N LYS A 235 27.87 -3.73 8.47
CA LYS A 235 26.75 -4.58 8.89
C LYS A 235 26.03 -5.12 7.67
N ARG A 236 25.69 -6.41 7.70
CA ARG A 236 24.84 -7.04 6.70
C ARG A 236 23.37 -6.78 7.00
N TYR A 237 22.59 -6.53 5.97
CA TYR A 237 21.15 -6.34 6.06
C TYR A 237 20.46 -6.96 4.85
N ARG A 238 19.16 -7.25 5.01
CA ARG A 238 18.36 -7.93 4.00
C ARG A 238 17.19 -7.04 3.60
N ILE A 239 17.00 -6.87 2.31
CA ILE A 239 15.87 -6.13 1.74
C ILE A 239 15.11 -7.03 0.78
N ARG A 240 13.80 -6.79 0.64
CA ARG A 240 12.95 -7.45 -0.35
C ARG A 240 12.41 -6.38 -1.28
N VAL A 241 12.73 -6.49 -2.57
CA VAL A 241 12.41 -5.46 -3.56
C VAL A 241 11.58 -6.06 -4.69
N LYS A 242 10.59 -5.29 -5.17
CA LYS A 242 9.74 -5.69 -6.30
C LYS A 242 10.41 -5.38 -7.63
N ARG A 243 10.28 -6.31 -8.58
CA ARG A 243 10.70 -6.14 -9.97
C ARG A 243 9.67 -5.28 -10.70
N HIS A 244 10.07 -4.09 -11.08
CA HIS A 244 9.16 -3.11 -11.69
C HIS A 244 9.86 -2.19 -12.71
N PHE A 245 11.19 -2.28 -12.82
CA PHE A 245 11.95 -1.40 -13.70
C PHE A 245 12.07 -1.99 -15.10
N ASP A 246 11.76 -1.19 -16.09
CA ASP A 246 11.86 -1.56 -17.51
C ASP A 246 13.34 -1.64 -17.89
N MET A 247 13.75 -2.78 -18.43
CA MET A 247 15.11 -2.97 -18.92
C MET A 247 15.14 -2.46 -20.35
N ASP A 248 15.52 -1.19 -20.57
CA ASP A 248 15.80 -0.73 -21.92
C ASP A 248 17.07 -1.42 -22.43
N GLU A 249 16.97 -2.20 -23.51
CA GLU A 249 18.09 -2.92 -24.13
C GLU A 249 19.28 -2.00 -24.47
N ALA A 250 19.03 -0.69 -24.64
CA ALA A 250 20.02 0.34 -24.94
C ALA A 250 20.81 0.86 -23.71
N GLU A 251 20.33 0.64 -22.48
CA GLU A 251 21.04 1.04 -21.24
C GLU A 251 21.89 -0.08 -20.64
N LEU A 252 22.25 -1.07 -21.45
CA LEU A 252 23.36 -1.98 -21.18
C LEU A 252 24.64 -1.53 -21.91
N PRO A 253 25.22 -0.32 -21.69
CA PRO A 253 26.58 -0.11 -22.12
C PRO A 253 27.48 -0.95 -21.19
N LEU A 254 27.87 -2.12 -21.69
CA LEU A 254 29.15 -2.75 -21.38
C LEU A 254 30.26 -1.77 -21.77
N SER A 255 30.46 -0.74 -20.95
CA SER A 255 31.75 -0.08 -20.87
C SER A 255 32.35 -0.51 -19.54
N VAL A 256 33.02 -1.66 -19.57
CA VAL A 256 34.04 -1.96 -18.58
C VAL A 256 35.11 -0.90 -18.78
N ARG A 257 35.00 0.23 -18.07
CA ARG A 257 36.15 1.13 -17.92
C ARG A 257 37.08 0.45 -16.93
N VAL A 258 37.98 -0.37 -17.46
CA VAL A 258 39.17 -0.77 -16.70
C VAL A 258 39.97 0.51 -16.47
N VAL A 259 39.79 1.14 -15.31
CA VAL A 259 40.73 2.16 -14.84
C VAL A 259 41.94 1.40 -14.33
N VAL A 260 42.82 1.00 -15.25
CA VAL A 260 44.19 0.64 -14.88
C VAL A 260 44.83 1.94 -14.43
N GLY A 261 45.22 2.03 -13.17
CA GLY A 261 45.99 3.16 -12.66
C GLY A 261 47.30 3.29 -13.42
N GLY A 262 47.32 4.17 -14.42
CA GLY A 262 48.51 4.51 -15.20
C GLY A 262 48.23 4.85 -16.66
N GLY A 263 47.86 6.10 -16.93
CA GLY A 263 47.93 6.69 -18.28
C GLY A 263 46.60 6.81 -19.02
N VAL A 264 46.17 8.04 -19.27
CA VAL A 264 45.05 8.37 -20.15
C VAL A 264 45.49 8.14 -21.59
N THR A 265 44.90 7.16 -22.28
CA THR A 265 44.85 7.16 -23.75
C THR A 265 43.41 6.90 -24.18
N ASP A 266 42.90 7.77 -25.02
CA ASP A 266 41.54 7.70 -25.57
C ASP A 266 41.38 6.50 -26.50
N PRO A 267 40.24 5.78 -26.49
CA PRO A 267 39.97 4.77 -27.50
C PRO A 267 39.45 5.45 -28.77
N ILE A 268 40.35 5.81 -29.67
CA ILE A 268 40.02 6.01 -31.08
C ILE A 268 39.96 4.62 -31.73
N GLY A 269 38.85 4.37 -32.43
CA GLY A 269 38.36 3.04 -32.75
C GLY A 269 39.26 2.17 -33.62
N ASN A 270 39.12 0.85 -33.42
CA ASN A 270 39.32 -0.14 -34.48
C ASN A 270 38.70 -1.49 -34.05
N PHE A 271 37.40 -1.69 -34.34
CA PHE A 271 36.81 -3.04 -34.31
C PHE A 271 37.04 -3.68 -35.67
N GLY A 272 38.18 -4.35 -35.82
CA GLY A 272 38.52 -5.08 -37.03
C GLY A 272 39.54 -6.17 -36.74
N SER A 273 39.08 -7.43 -36.81
CA SER A 273 39.89 -8.62 -37.12
C SER A 273 41.07 -8.96 -36.17
N ILE A 274 40.84 -9.88 -35.22
CA ILE A 274 41.90 -10.78 -34.74
C ILE A 274 41.32 -12.20 -34.57
N PHE A 275 41.30 -12.94 -35.68
CA PHE A 275 41.38 -14.40 -35.69
C PHE A 275 42.48 -14.76 -36.69
N GLN A 276 43.73 -14.76 -36.23
CA GLN A 276 44.85 -15.34 -36.97
C GLN A 276 45.81 -16.02 -35.98
N SER A 277 45.68 -17.35 -35.96
CA SER A 277 46.75 -18.36 -36.00
C SER A 277 48.08 -18.04 -35.31
N ALA A 278 48.34 -18.73 -34.20
CA ALA A 278 49.69 -18.96 -33.70
C ALA A 278 50.02 -20.46 -33.80
N THR A 279 50.50 -20.88 -34.96
CA THR A 279 51.33 -22.06 -35.15
C THR A 279 52.77 -21.61 -35.42
N MET A 280 53.71 -22.38 -34.86
CA MET A 280 55.17 -22.32 -35.01
C MET A 280 55.97 -21.42 -34.05
N GLY A 281 56.73 -22.11 -33.19
CA GLY A 281 58.17 -21.89 -33.10
C GLY A 281 58.67 -21.32 -31.79
N LEU A 282 59.16 -22.18 -30.90
CA LEU A 282 60.52 -22.02 -30.36
C LEU A 282 60.98 -23.29 -29.64
N GLN A 283 61.87 -23.98 -30.34
CA GLN A 283 62.83 -24.96 -29.87
C GLN A 283 63.94 -24.22 -29.11
N GLN A 284 64.59 -24.92 -28.18
CA GLN A 284 65.85 -24.62 -27.46
C GLN A 284 65.71 -24.14 -26.01
N GLY A 285 66.30 -24.94 -25.12
CA GLY A 285 66.48 -24.61 -23.70
C GLY A 285 66.80 -25.81 -22.81
N LEU A 286 67.62 -26.77 -23.28
CA LEU A 286 68.29 -27.73 -22.41
C LEU A 286 69.43 -27.00 -21.68
N ASN A 287 69.42 -26.97 -20.36
CA ASN A 287 70.61 -27.16 -19.52
C ASN A 287 70.28 -27.20 -18.02
N SER A 288 70.77 -28.25 -17.36
CA SER A 288 71.06 -28.41 -15.91
C SER A 288 69.90 -28.16 -14.92
N VAL A 289 69.60 -29.05 -13.98
CA VAL A 289 70.42 -29.33 -12.79
C VAL A 289 70.16 -30.75 -12.28
N VAL A 290 71.27 -31.48 -12.06
CA VAL A 290 71.38 -32.65 -11.18
C VAL A 290 72.45 -32.30 -10.14
N ARG A 291 72.26 -32.76 -8.89
CA ARG A 291 73.03 -32.56 -7.63
C ARG A 291 72.58 -31.30 -6.86
N GLN A 292 72.22 -31.37 -5.58
CA GLN A 292 72.58 -32.31 -4.51
C GLN A 292 71.38 -32.98 -3.86
#